data_AF-A0A535CE30-F1
#
_entry.id   AF-A0A535CE30-F1
#
_cell.length_a   1.000
_cell.length_b   1.000
_cell.length_c   1.000
_cell.angle_alpha   90.00
_cell.angle_beta   90.00
_cell.angle_gamma   90.00
#
_symmetry.space_group_name_H-M   'P 1'
#
loop_
_entity.id
_entity.type
_entity.pdbx_description
1 polymer ?
#
loop_
_entity_poly.entity_id
_entity_poly.type
_entity_poly.pdbx_seq_one_letter_code
_entity_poly.pdbx_strand_id
1 'polypeptide(L)'
;MHVARRALATTLVTALTCIALVVPPAVAAGPLVWVAANGLNNPRGIAVGADGRVLVAESGTGAAGTGRISVINGASQRTLVSGLPSAVTPEGDVSGPANVALNAIGNAVAIIGAGPQTADARFNTVQRLRPPGGRTLGDIQAFVNAHPDATDIDNPPNPTDSNPYGAAWIDSAETLVADAANNTLLLVGPNHRIQMVAKFPNELVSTSHLPFPAPPELPAEAVPTSVAIGPDGFAYVGELKGFPFTPGASRIWRVDPYARNVTCDPSATSGPCTVFMDGFTAITGLDFGPDGSLYVVSIVKNGVFGFIGGGGDTTGALWKVSGGTTTELVPGQLTLPGDVAIARDGTIYVTNKSVFVGGGEVIAIRE
;
A
#
# COMPACT_ATOMS: atom_id res chain seq x y z
N MET A 1 8.42 -89.45 -53.71
CA MET A 1 6.94 -89.30 -53.67
C MET A 1 6.48 -89.50 -52.24
N HIS A 2 6.29 -88.43 -51.47
CA HIS A 2 5.72 -88.51 -50.13
C HIS A 2 4.58 -87.52 -49.98
N VAL A 3 3.45 -88.08 -49.54
CA VAL A 3 2.13 -87.49 -49.39
C VAL A 3 2.14 -86.51 -48.21
N ALA A 4 1.64 -85.29 -48.46
CA ALA A 4 1.51 -84.23 -47.47
C ALA A 4 0.39 -84.54 -46.46
N ARG A 5 0.69 -84.47 -45.17
CA ARG A 5 -0.30 -84.38 -44.08
C ARG A 5 -0.43 -82.93 -43.64
N ARG A 6 -1.65 -82.38 -43.75
CA ARG A 6 -2.03 -81.05 -43.27
C ARG A 6 -2.15 -81.07 -41.74
N ALA A 7 -1.47 -80.14 -41.07
CA ALA A 7 -1.71 -79.81 -39.66
C ALA A 7 -2.39 -78.44 -39.60
N LEU A 8 -3.52 -78.36 -38.89
CA LEU A 8 -4.20 -77.11 -38.54
C LEU A 8 -3.33 -76.34 -37.53
N ALA A 9 -2.98 -75.10 -37.84
CA ALA A 9 -2.40 -74.16 -36.88
C ALA A 9 -3.45 -73.08 -36.57
N THR A 10 -3.85 -73.02 -35.31
CA THR A 10 -4.81 -72.07 -34.75
C THR A 10 -4.12 -70.73 -34.52
N THR A 11 -4.57 -69.66 -35.20
CA THR A 11 -4.03 -68.31 -35.02
C THR A 11 -4.75 -67.62 -33.85
N LEU A 12 -4.02 -67.36 -32.76
CA LEU A 12 -4.49 -66.58 -31.61
C LEU A 12 -4.16 -65.09 -31.87
N VAL A 13 -5.17 -64.23 -31.97
CA VAL A 13 -5.00 -62.78 -32.07
C VAL A 13 -5.03 -62.19 -30.66
N THR A 14 -3.88 -61.75 -30.15
CA THR A 14 -3.78 -60.99 -28.89
C THR A 14 -4.00 -59.50 -29.17
N ALA A 15 -5.14 -58.97 -28.72
CA ALA A 15 -5.41 -57.54 -28.72
C ALA A 15 -4.62 -56.86 -27.58
N LEU A 16 -3.74 -55.93 -27.93
CA LEU A 16 -2.98 -55.11 -26.99
C LEU A 16 -3.81 -53.87 -26.63
N THR A 17 -4.45 -53.88 -25.47
CA THR A 17 -5.21 -52.72 -24.96
C THR A 17 -4.22 -51.70 -24.38
N CYS A 18 -3.95 -50.62 -25.10
CA CYS A 18 -3.22 -49.47 -24.56
C CYS A 18 -4.13 -48.70 -23.58
N ILE A 19 -3.88 -48.85 -22.27
CA ILE A 19 -4.50 -47.99 -21.25
C ILE A 19 -3.71 -46.69 -21.22
N ALA A 20 -4.27 -45.62 -21.79
CA ALA A 20 -3.75 -44.28 -21.60
C ALA A 20 -4.01 -43.84 -20.15
N LEU A 21 -2.94 -43.71 -19.36
CA LEU A 21 -2.99 -43.06 -18.05
C LEU A 21 -3.30 -41.58 -18.27
N VAL A 22 -4.55 -41.18 -18.05
CA VAL A 22 -4.92 -39.77 -17.94
C VAL A 22 -4.40 -39.28 -16.59
N VAL A 23 -3.25 -38.60 -16.61
CA VAL A 23 -2.74 -37.87 -15.45
C VAL A 23 -3.63 -36.63 -15.29
N PRO A 24 -4.37 -36.47 -14.16
CA PRO A 24 -5.12 -35.25 -13.93
C PRO A 24 -4.14 -34.06 -13.91
N PRO A 25 -4.52 -32.89 -14.46
CA PRO A 25 -3.66 -31.71 -14.42
C PRO A 25 -3.29 -31.42 -12.96
N ALA A 26 -2.01 -31.22 -12.71
CA ALA A 26 -1.53 -30.80 -11.39
C ALA A 26 -2.23 -29.48 -11.04
N VAL A 27 -3.06 -29.51 -10.00
CA VAL A 27 -3.62 -28.29 -9.43
C VAL A 27 -2.44 -27.55 -8.82
N ALA A 28 -2.09 -26.39 -9.37
CA ALA A 28 -1.08 -25.53 -8.76
C ALA A 28 -1.50 -25.28 -7.32
N ALA A 29 -0.60 -25.56 -6.37
CA ALA A 29 -0.84 -25.20 -4.98
C ALA A 29 -1.01 -23.68 -4.93
N GLY A 30 -2.07 -23.20 -4.29
CA GLY A 30 -2.24 -21.77 -4.04
C GLY A 30 -1.13 -21.23 -3.15
N PRO A 31 -0.99 -19.89 -3.05
CA PRO A 31 0.04 -19.29 -2.22
C PRO A 31 -0.09 -19.75 -0.76
N LEU A 32 1.05 -19.97 -0.11
CA LEU A 32 1.12 -20.22 1.32
C LEU A 32 0.87 -18.91 2.08
N VAL A 33 -0.10 -18.92 2.99
CA VAL A 33 -0.50 -17.76 3.80
C VAL A 33 -0.37 -18.09 5.28
N TRP A 34 0.25 -17.20 6.06
CA TRP A 34 0.34 -17.33 7.51
C TRP A 34 0.32 -15.98 8.22
N VAL A 35 -0.05 -15.97 9.50
CA VAL A 35 0.02 -14.77 10.35
C VAL A 35 1.43 -14.66 10.93
N ALA A 36 2.16 -13.61 10.53
CA ALA A 36 3.52 -13.33 11.02
C ALA A 36 3.52 -12.56 12.35
N ALA A 37 2.48 -11.77 12.59
CA ALA A 37 2.28 -11.02 13.83
C ALA A 37 0.79 -10.75 14.05
N ASN A 38 0.36 -10.60 15.30
CA ASN A 38 -1.01 -10.24 15.66
C ASN A 38 -1.03 -9.36 16.92
N GLY A 39 -2.22 -8.93 17.35
CA GLY A 39 -2.35 -8.09 18.54
C GLY A 39 -1.85 -6.66 18.33
N LEU A 40 -1.76 -6.21 17.07
CA LEU A 40 -1.30 -4.89 16.70
C LEU A 40 -2.45 -3.87 16.84
N ASN A 41 -2.10 -2.61 17.12
CA ASN A 41 -3.04 -1.50 17.26
C ASN A 41 -2.97 -0.61 16.02
N ASN A 42 -4.00 -0.68 15.17
CA ASN A 42 -4.07 0.08 13.93
C ASN A 42 -2.76 -0.02 13.10
N PRO A 43 -2.33 -1.24 12.71
CA PRO A 43 -1.13 -1.39 11.90
C PRO A 43 -1.33 -0.77 10.52
N ARG A 44 -0.57 0.27 10.17
CA ARG A 44 -0.65 0.97 8.89
C ARG A 44 0.52 0.59 7.99
N GLY A 45 1.47 1.48 7.79
CA GLY A 45 2.60 1.22 6.91
C GLY A 45 3.57 0.15 7.42
N ILE A 46 4.22 -0.52 6.47
CA ILE A 46 5.11 -1.65 6.72
C ILE A 46 6.36 -1.55 5.85
N ALA A 47 7.50 -1.97 6.39
CA ALA A 47 8.75 -2.04 5.62
C ALA A 47 9.59 -3.25 6.02
N VAL A 48 10.26 -3.85 5.04
CA VAL A 48 11.18 -4.98 5.27
C VAL A 48 12.62 -4.52 5.10
N GLY A 49 13.42 -4.74 6.15
CA GLY A 49 14.86 -4.48 6.11
C GLY A 49 15.63 -5.52 5.31
N ALA A 50 16.81 -5.15 4.84
CA ALA A 50 17.73 -6.06 4.15
C ALA A 50 18.14 -7.29 4.97
N ASP A 51 17.97 -7.23 6.29
CA ASP A 51 18.21 -8.31 7.26
C ASP A 51 16.96 -9.16 7.55
N GLY A 52 15.85 -8.93 6.83
CA GLY A 52 14.60 -9.66 6.96
C GLY A 52 13.72 -9.21 8.14
N ARG A 53 14.13 -8.19 8.90
CA ARG A 53 13.26 -7.62 9.94
C ARG A 53 12.12 -6.83 9.29
N VAL A 54 10.91 -7.07 9.75
CA VAL A 54 9.71 -6.37 9.29
C VAL A 54 9.34 -5.32 10.34
N LEU A 55 9.31 -4.05 9.95
CA LEU A 55 8.86 -2.96 10.81
C LEU A 55 7.43 -2.60 10.45
N VAL A 56 6.61 -2.34 11.47
CA VAL A 56 5.20 -1.97 11.32
C VAL A 56 4.94 -0.68 12.07
N ALA A 57 4.38 0.32 11.39
CA ALA A 57 3.84 1.51 12.02
C ALA A 57 2.47 1.21 12.64
N GLU A 58 2.33 1.44 13.94
CA GLU A 58 1.06 1.29 14.65
C GLU A 58 0.58 2.66 15.11
N SER A 59 -0.57 3.11 14.61
CA SER A 59 -1.14 4.41 14.97
C SER A 59 -1.56 4.49 16.44
N GLY A 60 -1.62 3.36 17.14
CA GLY A 60 -1.90 3.29 18.58
C GLY A 60 -3.39 3.09 18.86
N THR A 61 -3.85 3.52 20.02
CA THR A 61 -5.25 3.33 20.47
C THR A 61 -6.06 4.63 20.42
N GLY A 62 -5.47 5.72 19.94
CA GLY A 62 -6.03 7.08 19.97
C GLY A 62 -5.77 7.81 21.29
N ALA A 63 -5.16 7.15 22.27
CA ALA A 63 -4.67 7.80 23.49
C ALA A 63 -3.24 8.30 23.28
N ALA A 64 -2.94 9.50 23.81
CA ALA A 64 -1.65 10.14 23.65
C ALA A 64 -0.48 9.20 24.02
N GLY A 65 0.54 9.15 23.17
CA GLY A 65 1.74 8.34 23.40
C GLY A 65 1.59 6.84 23.15
N THR A 66 0.43 6.36 22.69
CA THR A 66 0.23 4.93 22.38
C THR A 66 0.71 4.51 20.99
N GLY A 67 1.08 5.46 20.13
CA GLY A 67 1.68 5.18 18.84
C GLY A 67 3.05 4.50 19.01
N ARG A 68 3.37 3.56 18.12
CA ARG A 68 4.62 2.81 18.21
C ARG A 68 5.08 2.27 16.85
N ILE A 69 6.34 1.84 16.82
CA ILE A 69 6.90 1.03 15.74
C ILE A 69 7.19 -0.35 16.32
N SER A 70 6.56 -1.37 15.77
CA SER A 70 6.85 -2.76 16.09
C SER A 70 7.87 -3.35 15.12
N VAL A 71 8.60 -4.36 15.58
CA VAL A 71 9.54 -5.13 14.76
C VAL A 71 9.24 -6.62 14.92
N ILE A 72 9.18 -7.30 13.77
CA ILE A 72 8.96 -8.73 13.64
C ILE A 72 10.25 -9.36 13.09
N ASN A 73 10.69 -10.46 13.70
CA ASN A 73 11.82 -11.25 13.25
C ASN A 73 11.54 -12.74 13.51
N GLY A 74 11.22 -13.47 12.44
CA GLY A 74 10.70 -14.83 12.56
C GLY A 74 9.42 -14.84 13.41
N ALA A 75 9.41 -15.66 14.47
CA ALA A 75 8.29 -15.72 15.42
C ALA A 75 8.31 -14.64 16.53
N SER A 76 9.34 -13.78 16.56
CA SER A 76 9.46 -12.74 17.59
C SER A 76 8.80 -11.45 17.13
N GLN A 77 7.91 -10.91 17.96
CA GLN A 77 7.31 -9.59 17.83
C GLN A 77 7.65 -8.75 19.06
N ARG A 78 8.17 -7.54 18.86
CA ARG A 78 8.48 -6.60 19.96
C ARG A 78 8.35 -5.15 19.53
N THR A 79 8.19 -4.25 20.49
CA THR A 79 8.24 -2.81 20.22
C THR A 79 9.68 -2.36 19.98
N LEU A 80 9.91 -1.64 18.88
CA LEU A 80 11.18 -0.99 18.55
C LEU A 80 11.24 0.44 19.10
N VAL A 81 10.15 1.20 18.92
CA VAL A 81 9.99 2.57 19.43
C VAL A 81 8.58 2.70 19.99
N SER A 82 8.45 3.26 21.19
CA SER A 82 7.17 3.56 21.85
C SER A 82 7.01 5.07 22.07
N GLY A 83 5.85 5.51 22.56
CA GLY A 83 5.64 6.90 22.95
C GLY A 83 5.49 7.86 21.77
N LEU A 84 5.17 7.35 20.58
CA LEU A 84 4.86 8.18 19.41
C LEU A 84 3.44 8.74 19.53
N PRO A 85 3.14 9.85 18.84
CA PRO A 85 1.82 10.48 18.88
C PRO A 85 0.72 9.49 18.53
N SER A 86 -0.42 9.63 19.19
CA SER A 86 -1.65 8.92 18.85
C SER A 86 -2.83 9.72 19.35
N ALA A 87 -3.83 9.92 18.48
CA ALA A 87 -5.01 10.71 18.77
C ALA A 87 -6.20 10.22 17.92
N VAL A 88 -7.42 10.48 18.38
CA VAL A 88 -8.62 10.33 17.56
C VAL A 88 -8.84 11.62 16.78
N THR A 89 -8.94 11.52 15.46
CA THR A 89 -9.25 12.61 14.54
C THR A 89 -10.71 13.06 14.70
N PRO A 90 -11.09 14.28 14.25
CA PRO A 90 -12.50 14.70 14.25
C PRO A 90 -13.43 13.73 13.52
N GLU A 91 -12.93 13.00 12.52
CA GLU A 91 -13.64 12.01 11.72
C GLU A 91 -13.79 10.66 12.46
N GLY A 92 -13.16 10.50 13.63
CA GLY A 92 -13.24 9.30 14.46
C GLY A 92 -12.17 8.25 14.17
N ASP A 93 -11.26 8.48 13.22
CA ASP A 93 -10.12 7.60 12.94
C ASP A 93 -8.98 7.80 13.95
N VAL A 94 -8.21 6.76 14.25
CA VAL A 94 -7.02 6.84 15.11
C VAL A 94 -5.81 7.19 14.28
N SER A 95 -5.31 8.41 14.42
CA SER A 95 -4.06 8.84 13.80
C SER A 95 -2.86 8.69 14.72
N GLY A 96 -1.66 8.55 14.15
CA GLY A 96 -0.39 8.32 14.82
C GLY A 96 0.69 7.99 13.80
N PRO A 97 1.62 7.07 14.07
CA PRO A 97 2.46 6.49 13.02
C PRO A 97 1.61 5.96 11.86
N ALA A 98 1.78 6.59 10.69
CA ALA A 98 1.09 6.25 9.45
C ALA A 98 1.92 5.32 8.58
N ASN A 99 3.25 5.49 8.58
CA ASN A 99 4.15 4.64 7.82
C ASN A 99 5.55 4.58 8.45
N VAL A 100 6.35 3.61 8.01
CA VAL A 100 7.75 3.42 8.39
C VAL A 100 8.57 3.12 7.14
N ALA A 101 9.62 3.89 6.90
CA ALA A 101 10.52 3.68 5.75
C ALA A 101 11.93 3.35 6.24
N LEU A 102 12.61 2.48 5.49
CA LEU A 102 13.94 1.95 5.81
C LEU A 102 14.92 2.22 4.67
N ASN A 103 16.18 2.47 5.01
CA ASN A 103 17.26 2.44 4.03
C ASN A 103 18.04 1.12 4.05
N ALA A 104 18.89 0.89 3.05
CA ALA A 104 19.62 -0.36 2.86
C ALA A 104 20.53 -0.77 4.05
N ILE A 105 20.93 0.18 4.89
CA ILE A 105 21.77 -0.07 6.09
C ILE A 105 20.95 -0.09 7.39
N GLY A 106 19.61 -0.06 7.30
CA GLY A 106 18.69 -0.22 8.42
C GLY A 106 18.39 1.05 9.22
N ASN A 107 18.71 2.24 8.71
CA ASN A 107 18.13 3.47 9.28
C ASN A 107 16.64 3.50 8.98
N ALA A 108 15.86 4.00 9.93
CA ALA A 108 14.42 4.02 9.85
C ALA A 108 13.87 5.43 10.15
N VAL A 109 12.80 5.81 9.48
CA VAL A 109 11.94 6.95 9.82
C VAL A 109 10.52 6.47 10.01
N ALA A 110 9.77 7.14 10.87
CA ALA A 110 8.32 7.04 10.93
C ALA A 110 7.70 8.31 10.36
N ILE A 111 6.62 8.14 9.61
CA ILE A 111 5.73 9.22 9.24
C ILE A 111 4.64 9.27 10.29
N ILE A 112 4.42 10.45 10.88
CA ILE A 112 3.30 10.66 11.79
C ILE A 112 2.22 11.41 11.01
N GLY A 113 1.03 10.81 10.91
CA GLY A 113 -0.10 11.36 10.16
C GLY A 113 -0.78 12.53 10.85
N ALA A 114 -2.00 12.83 10.41
CA ALA A 114 -2.80 13.98 10.85
C ALA A 114 -2.95 14.07 12.37
N GLY A 115 -2.84 15.27 12.92
CA GLY A 115 -3.21 15.52 14.31
C GLY A 115 -2.78 16.90 14.78
N PRO A 116 -3.39 17.38 15.87
CA PRO A 116 -3.11 18.72 16.36
C PRO A 116 -1.69 18.81 16.94
N GLN A 117 -0.82 19.60 16.31
CA GLN A 117 0.54 19.87 16.81
C GLN A 117 0.55 20.58 18.18
N THR A 118 -0.58 21.16 18.59
CA THR A 118 -0.78 21.71 19.95
C THR A 118 -0.88 20.61 21.02
N ALA A 119 -1.32 19.40 20.66
CA ALA A 119 -1.34 18.26 21.57
C ALA A 119 0.00 17.50 21.56
N ASP A 120 0.59 17.32 20.38
CA ASP A 120 1.93 16.76 20.21
C ASP A 120 2.57 17.32 18.94
N ALA A 121 3.66 18.07 19.09
CA ALA A 121 4.36 18.75 17.99
C ALA A 121 4.94 17.79 16.93
N ARG A 122 4.87 16.46 17.16
CA ARG A 122 5.32 15.45 16.20
C ARG A 122 4.24 15.02 15.20
N PHE A 123 2.97 15.43 15.34
CA PHE A 123 1.99 15.20 14.27
C PHE A 123 2.37 15.92 12.97
N ASN A 124 2.06 15.32 11.82
CA ASN A 124 2.41 15.82 10.49
C ASN A 124 3.92 16.04 10.29
N THR A 125 4.73 15.08 10.74
CA THR A 125 6.19 15.16 10.63
C THR A 125 6.83 13.84 10.19
N VAL A 126 8.09 13.96 9.73
CA VAL A 126 8.98 12.81 9.53
C VAL A 126 9.90 12.67 10.74
N GLN A 127 9.78 11.56 11.46
CA GLN A 127 10.54 11.27 12.67
C GLN A 127 11.64 10.26 12.38
N ARG A 128 12.91 10.64 12.52
CA ARG A 128 13.99 9.66 12.50
C ARG A 128 13.95 8.79 13.74
N LEU A 129 13.91 7.48 13.55
CA LEU A 129 13.87 6.51 14.65
C LEU A 129 15.28 6.28 15.20
N ARG A 130 15.51 6.76 16.43
CA ARG A 130 16.70 6.47 17.25
C ARG A 130 16.27 6.36 18.71
N PRO A 131 16.56 5.24 19.41
CA PRO A 131 16.32 5.14 20.85
C PRO A 131 17.25 6.10 21.63
N PRO A 132 16.79 6.75 22.73
CA PRO A 132 15.45 6.74 23.32
C PRO A 132 14.57 7.93 22.91
N GLY A 133 14.86 8.60 21.79
CA GLY A 133 14.16 9.80 21.37
C GLY A 133 14.58 10.18 19.97
N GLY A 134 13.72 9.89 19.00
CA GLY A 134 13.92 10.25 17.61
C GLY A 134 14.10 11.76 17.41
N ARG A 135 14.48 12.14 16.19
CA ARG A 135 14.59 13.55 15.79
C ARG A 135 13.61 13.83 14.67
N THR A 136 12.87 14.93 14.75
CA THR A 136 12.13 15.48 13.61
C THR A 136 13.10 15.84 12.49
N LEU A 137 12.94 15.20 11.33
CA LEU A 137 13.69 15.53 10.11
C LEU A 137 13.00 16.62 9.31
N GLY A 138 11.66 16.61 9.25
CA GLY A 138 10.86 17.61 8.56
C GLY A 138 9.49 17.78 9.21
N ASP A 139 9.02 19.03 9.21
CA ASP A 139 7.71 19.44 9.70
C ASP A 139 6.84 19.77 8.48
N ILE A 140 5.99 18.80 8.09
CA ILE A 140 5.17 18.91 6.88
C ILE A 140 4.03 19.89 7.12
N GLN A 141 3.47 19.95 8.33
CA GLN A 141 2.46 20.96 8.66
C GLN A 141 3.00 22.38 8.47
N ALA A 142 4.22 22.66 8.95
CA ALA A 142 4.84 23.97 8.75
C ALA A 142 5.08 24.28 7.27
N PHE A 143 5.45 23.27 6.47
CA PHE A 143 5.59 23.41 5.02
C PHE A 143 4.26 23.73 4.34
N VAL A 144 3.20 22.99 4.64
CA VAL A 144 1.86 23.18 4.07
C VAL A 144 1.26 24.53 4.48
N ASN A 145 1.42 24.95 5.75
CA ASN A 145 0.99 26.28 6.20
C ASN A 145 1.65 27.42 5.41
N ALA A 146 2.91 27.24 4.98
CA ALA A 146 3.63 28.20 4.16
C ALA A 146 3.31 28.10 2.66
N HIS A 147 2.70 26.99 2.22
CA HIS A 147 2.32 26.73 0.83
C HIS A 147 0.89 26.16 0.75
N PRO A 148 -0.15 26.95 1.09
CA PRO A 148 -1.52 26.46 1.08
C PRO A 148 -1.95 25.96 -0.30
N ASP A 149 -2.74 24.90 -0.32
CA ASP A 149 -3.30 24.30 -1.53
C ASP A 149 -4.38 25.17 -2.15
N ALA A 150 -4.04 25.87 -3.23
CA ALA A 150 -5.00 26.66 -3.99
C ALA A 150 -6.03 25.82 -4.77
N THR A 151 -5.86 24.50 -4.83
CA THR A 151 -6.75 23.56 -5.51
C THR A 151 -7.62 22.74 -4.56
N ASP A 152 -7.60 23.05 -3.27
CA ASP A 152 -8.49 22.46 -2.27
C ASP A 152 -9.96 22.65 -2.68
N ILE A 153 -10.72 21.57 -2.58
CA ILE A 153 -12.15 21.53 -2.94
C ILE A 153 -13.04 21.14 -1.76
N ASP A 154 -12.49 21.14 -0.55
CA ASP A 154 -13.26 20.89 0.66
C ASP A 154 -14.31 21.97 0.88
N ASN A 155 -15.35 21.61 1.65
CA ASN A 155 -16.42 22.55 1.98
C ASN A 155 -16.75 22.51 3.48
N PRO A 156 -16.29 23.50 4.28
CA PRO A 156 -15.51 24.67 3.85
C PRO A 156 -14.08 24.30 3.40
N PRO A 157 -13.42 25.13 2.57
CA PRO A 157 -12.06 24.85 2.12
C PRO A 157 -11.06 24.72 3.27
N ASN A 158 -10.12 23.78 3.16
CA ASN A 158 -9.07 23.54 4.14
C ASN A 158 -7.67 23.48 3.48
N PRO A 159 -7.21 24.57 2.83
CA PRO A 159 -6.01 24.55 1.99
C PRO A 159 -4.70 24.30 2.77
N THR A 160 -4.76 24.27 4.10
CA THR A 160 -3.61 23.98 4.95
C THR A 160 -3.67 22.58 5.59
N ASP A 161 -4.56 21.71 5.10
CA ASP A 161 -4.66 20.36 5.61
C ASP A 161 -3.44 19.51 5.23
N SER A 162 -3.04 18.64 6.16
CA SER A 162 -1.91 17.75 6.00
C SER A 162 -2.19 16.45 6.73
N ASN A 163 -2.00 15.35 6.00
CA ASN A 163 -2.02 13.99 6.53
C ASN A 163 -0.95 13.16 5.79
N PRO A 164 0.32 13.28 6.20
CA PRO A 164 1.40 12.47 5.66
C PRO A 164 1.14 10.98 5.90
N TYR A 165 1.17 10.18 4.84
CA TYR A 165 0.80 8.77 4.89
C TYR A 165 1.92 7.88 4.36
N GLY A 166 1.94 7.56 3.06
CA GLY A 166 2.93 6.67 2.45
C GLY A 166 4.34 7.26 2.42
N ALA A 167 5.36 6.40 2.52
CA ALA A 167 6.75 6.84 2.45
C ALA A 167 7.70 5.83 1.80
N ALA A 168 8.69 6.36 1.09
CA ALA A 168 9.80 5.62 0.53
C ALA A 168 11.11 6.34 0.83
N TRP A 169 12.08 5.61 1.37
CA TRP A 169 13.43 6.14 1.56
C TRP A 169 14.20 6.00 0.25
N ILE A 170 14.73 7.10 -0.30
CA ILE A 170 15.41 7.07 -1.59
C ILE A 170 16.94 7.07 -1.47
N ASP A 171 17.53 8.01 -0.73
CA ASP A 171 18.97 8.09 -0.49
C ASP A 171 19.29 8.99 0.73
N SER A 172 20.56 9.34 0.98
CA SER A 172 21.08 10.52 1.74
C SER A 172 20.27 11.14 2.90
N ALA A 173 19.51 10.33 3.65
CA ALA A 173 18.49 10.78 4.60
C ALA A 173 17.32 11.58 4.01
N GLU A 174 17.04 11.37 2.73
CA GLU A 174 15.85 11.87 2.06
C GLU A 174 14.76 10.79 2.00
N THR A 175 13.54 11.21 2.30
CA THR A 175 12.34 10.36 2.29
C THR A 175 11.29 11.03 1.45
N LEU A 176 10.80 10.32 0.44
CA LEU A 176 9.58 10.69 -0.25
C LEU A 176 8.40 10.42 0.66
N VAL A 177 7.49 11.38 0.77
CA VAL A 177 6.30 11.29 1.59
C VAL A 177 5.10 11.73 0.75
N ALA A 178 4.12 10.84 0.64
CA ALA A 178 2.82 11.18 0.09
C ALA A 178 2.01 11.88 1.19
N ASP A 179 1.67 13.15 1.00
CA ASP A 179 0.75 13.88 1.86
C ASP A 179 -0.67 13.75 1.28
N ALA A 180 -1.48 12.92 1.94
CA ALA A 180 -2.79 12.52 1.45
C ALA A 180 -3.76 13.70 1.42
N ALA A 181 -3.78 14.53 2.46
CA ALA A 181 -4.68 15.67 2.55
C ALA A 181 -4.25 16.82 1.63
N ASN A 182 -2.94 17.03 1.48
CA ASN A 182 -2.45 18.11 0.62
C ASN A 182 -2.33 17.72 -0.87
N ASN A 183 -2.65 16.48 -1.25
CA ASN A 183 -2.48 15.96 -2.62
C ASN A 183 -1.06 16.15 -3.20
N THR A 184 -0.01 16.00 -2.38
CA THR A 184 1.37 16.22 -2.81
C THR A 184 2.28 15.02 -2.54
N LEU A 185 3.34 14.91 -3.36
CA LEU A 185 4.54 14.13 -3.05
C LEU A 185 5.63 15.10 -2.60
N LEU A 186 6.18 14.88 -1.42
CA LEU A 186 7.21 15.72 -0.81
C LEU A 186 8.52 14.95 -0.67
N LEU A 187 9.64 15.60 -0.94
CA LEU A 187 10.97 15.11 -0.60
C LEU A 187 11.42 15.77 0.70
N VAL A 188 11.49 14.98 1.76
CA VAL A 188 11.87 15.43 3.10
C VAL A 188 13.30 15.00 3.38
N GLY A 189 14.20 15.97 3.49
CA GLY A 189 15.60 15.77 3.81
C GLY A 189 15.95 16.11 5.27
N PRO A 190 17.22 16.01 5.63
CA PRO A 190 17.69 16.42 6.96
C PRO A 190 17.53 17.93 7.19
N ASN A 191 17.51 18.32 8.47
CA ASN A 191 17.47 19.73 8.90
C ASN A 191 16.24 20.52 8.39
N HIS A 192 15.07 19.88 8.38
CA HIS A 192 13.79 20.50 8.00
C HIS A 192 13.70 20.94 6.54
N ARG A 193 14.59 20.43 5.66
CA ARG A 193 14.47 20.68 4.22
C ARG A 193 13.30 19.89 3.65
N ILE A 194 12.32 20.57 3.09
CA ILE A 194 11.19 19.97 2.38
C ILE A 194 11.11 20.62 0.99
N GLN A 195 10.96 19.78 -0.03
CA GLN A 195 10.73 20.18 -1.41
C GLN A 195 9.47 19.46 -1.90
N MET A 196 8.49 20.19 -2.43
CA MET A 196 7.41 19.56 -3.17
C MET A 196 7.98 18.95 -4.45
N VAL A 197 7.84 17.64 -4.61
CA VAL A 197 8.24 16.93 -5.83
C VAL A 197 7.13 17.11 -6.85
N ALA A 198 5.92 16.68 -6.49
CA ALA A 198 4.75 16.71 -7.37
C ALA A 198 3.47 17.10 -6.63
N LYS A 199 2.53 17.68 -7.37
CA LYS A 199 1.13 17.92 -7.00
C LYS A 199 0.24 17.05 -7.89
N PHE A 200 -0.71 16.34 -7.28
CA PHE A 200 -1.68 15.52 -7.99
C PHE A 200 -2.98 16.31 -8.20
N PRO A 201 -3.52 16.39 -9.43
CA PRO A 201 -4.67 17.22 -9.73
C PRO A 201 -5.98 16.55 -9.30
N ASN A 202 -6.98 17.38 -9.02
CA ASN A 202 -8.36 16.96 -8.93
C ASN A 202 -8.87 16.43 -10.28
N GLU A 203 -9.88 15.57 -10.23
CA GLU A 203 -10.44 14.92 -11.41
C GLU A 203 -11.96 14.85 -11.31
N LEU A 204 -12.67 15.06 -12.41
CA LEU A 204 -14.09 14.75 -12.49
C LEU A 204 -14.27 13.23 -12.56
N VAL A 205 -15.01 12.66 -11.61
CA VAL A 205 -15.29 11.23 -11.56
C VAL A 205 -16.78 10.97 -11.48
N SER A 206 -17.22 9.84 -12.02
CA SER A 206 -18.63 9.42 -12.02
C SER A 206 -19.18 9.29 -10.60
N THR A 207 -20.43 9.69 -10.42
CA THR A 207 -21.21 9.51 -9.17
C THR A 207 -22.22 8.37 -9.28
N SER A 208 -22.22 7.60 -10.37
CA SER A 208 -23.27 6.61 -10.65
C SER A 208 -23.40 5.50 -9.59
N HIS A 209 -22.38 5.29 -8.77
CA HIS A 209 -22.37 4.32 -7.67
C HIS A 209 -22.96 4.86 -6.37
N LEU A 210 -23.23 6.18 -6.26
CA LEU A 210 -23.74 6.78 -5.04
C LEU A 210 -25.18 6.31 -4.77
N PRO A 211 -25.52 5.98 -3.51
CA PRO A 211 -26.86 5.53 -3.14
C PRO A 211 -27.88 6.68 -2.98
N PHE A 212 -27.52 7.89 -3.41
CA PHE A 212 -28.33 9.10 -3.30
C PHE A 212 -28.16 9.99 -4.53
N PRO A 213 -29.10 10.91 -4.81
CA PRO A 213 -29.01 11.81 -5.96
C PRO A 213 -27.76 12.69 -5.91
N ALA A 214 -27.02 12.74 -7.01
CA ALA A 214 -25.87 13.61 -7.24
C ALA A 214 -25.81 14.03 -8.71
N PRO A 215 -25.11 15.12 -9.07
CA PRO A 215 -24.74 15.39 -10.45
C PRO A 215 -23.99 14.21 -11.07
N PRO A 216 -24.01 14.00 -12.41
CA PRO A 216 -23.41 12.82 -13.04
C PRO A 216 -21.92 12.61 -12.71
N GLU A 217 -21.19 13.71 -12.52
CA GLU A 217 -19.79 13.71 -12.12
C GLU A 217 -19.57 14.77 -11.02
N LEU A 218 -18.58 14.52 -10.17
CA LEU A 218 -18.10 15.48 -9.17
C LEU A 218 -16.58 15.53 -9.20
N PRO A 219 -15.98 16.70 -8.88
CA PRO A 219 -14.55 16.77 -8.67
C PRO A 219 -14.17 15.94 -7.44
N ALA A 220 -13.10 15.16 -7.58
CA ALA A 220 -12.51 14.35 -6.52
C ALA A 220 -11.02 14.66 -6.40
N GLU A 221 -10.56 14.69 -5.16
CA GLU A 221 -9.14 14.80 -4.84
C GLU A 221 -8.38 13.50 -5.13
N ALA A 222 -7.09 13.59 -5.38
CA ALA A 222 -6.24 12.44 -5.68
C ALA A 222 -6.02 11.54 -4.44
N VAL A 223 -5.78 12.16 -3.28
CA VAL A 223 -5.48 11.52 -1.99
C VAL A 223 -4.34 10.50 -2.12
N PRO A 224 -3.08 10.93 -2.35
CA PRO A 224 -1.95 10.03 -2.47
C PRO A 224 -1.63 9.40 -1.12
N THR A 225 -1.67 8.07 -1.03
CA THR A 225 -1.54 7.34 0.23
C THR A 225 -0.33 6.39 0.25
N SER A 226 0.29 6.14 -0.89
CA SER A 226 1.39 5.18 -0.99
C SER A 226 2.48 5.72 -1.88
N VAL A 227 3.72 5.34 -1.60
CA VAL A 227 4.85 5.58 -2.49
C VAL A 227 5.86 4.45 -2.37
N ALA A 228 6.34 3.94 -3.50
CA ALA A 228 7.48 3.02 -3.57
C ALA A 228 8.42 3.43 -4.69
N ILE A 229 9.67 2.96 -4.64
CA ILE A 229 10.62 3.15 -5.73
C ILE A 229 10.60 1.92 -6.63
N GLY A 230 10.31 2.14 -7.91
CA GLY A 230 10.33 1.09 -8.91
C GLY A 230 11.76 0.68 -9.31
N PRO A 231 11.89 -0.44 -10.02
CA PRO A 231 13.19 -0.94 -10.50
C PRO A 231 13.87 0.01 -11.50
N ASP A 232 13.13 0.95 -12.09
CA ASP A 232 13.63 1.99 -12.98
C ASP A 232 14.08 3.26 -12.25
N GLY A 233 13.99 3.27 -10.91
CA GLY A 233 14.39 4.39 -10.05
C GLY A 233 13.35 5.50 -9.93
N PHE A 234 12.18 5.37 -10.55
CA PHE A 234 11.08 6.34 -10.39
C PHE A 234 10.26 6.03 -9.14
N ALA A 235 9.61 7.06 -8.60
CA ALA A 235 8.62 6.90 -7.54
C ALA A 235 7.26 6.52 -8.15
N TYR A 236 6.60 5.54 -7.55
CA TYR A 236 5.26 5.09 -7.91
C TYR A 236 4.31 5.46 -6.78
N VAL A 237 3.31 6.30 -7.06
CA VAL A 237 2.44 6.90 -6.04
C VAL A 237 0.99 6.49 -6.28
N GLY A 238 0.37 5.79 -5.34
CA GLY A 238 -1.00 5.31 -5.45
C GLY A 238 -2.02 6.24 -4.79
N GLU A 239 -3.17 6.39 -5.44
CA GLU A 239 -4.30 7.21 -5.00
C GLU A 239 -5.34 6.39 -4.20
N LEU A 240 -5.81 6.92 -3.08
CA LEU A 240 -7.05 6.43 -2.46
C LEU A 240 -8.28 6.93 -3.24
N LYS A 241 -8.18 8.12 -3.85
CA LYS A 241 -9.27 8.92 -4.45
C LYS A 241 -10.23 9.46 -3.38
N GLY A 242 -10.41 10.78 -3.34
CA GLY A 242 -11.35 11.44 -2.44
C GLY A 242 -12.81 11.18 -2.81
N PHE A 243 -13.74 11.77 -2.05
CA PHE A 243 -15.16 11.73 -2.37
C PHE A 243 -15.38 12.20 -3.82
N PRO A 244 -16.22 11.51 -4.64
CA PRO A 244 -17.21 10.50 -4.28
C PRO A 244 -16.68 9.06 -4.21
N PHE A 245 -15.38 8.84 -4.03
CA PHE A 245 -14.79 7.49 -3.82
C PHE A 245 -15.16 6.49 -4.91
N THR A 246 -15.18 6.94 -6.17
CA THR A 246 -15.62 6.14 -7.32
C THR A 246 -14.75 4.88 -7.46
N PRO A 247 -15.33 3.67 -7.38
CA PRO A 247 -14.58 2.44 -7.61
C PRO A 247 -13.93 2.43 -9.00
N GLY A 248 -12.69 1.96 -9.08
CA GLY A 248 -11.91 1.93 -10.32
C GLY A 248 -11.26 3.26 -10.72
N ALA A 249 -11.48 4.35 -9.98
CA ALA A 249 -10.92 5.66 -10.33
C ALA A 249 -9.52 5.93 -9.75
N SER A 250 -9.01 5.07 -8.87
CA SER A 250 -7.66 5.25 -8.30
C SER A 250 -6.58 4.95 -9.34
N ARG A 251 -5.58 5.83 -9.40
CA ARG A 251 -4.43 5.71 -10.28
C ARG A 251 -3.14 5.45 -9.51
N ILE A 252 -2.15 4.97 -10.24
CA ILE A 252 -0.74 4.96 -9.83
C ILE A 252 0.01 5.90 -10.76
N TRP A 253 0.66 6.90 -10.20
CA TRP A 253 1.54 7.82 -10.91
C TRP A 253 2.96 7.30 -10.92
N ARG A 254 3.70 7.54 -11.99
CA ARG A 254 5.15 7.40 -12.06
C ARG A 254 5.78 8.80 -12.06
N VAL A 255 6.60 9.07 -11.07
CA VAL A 255 7.13 10.41 -10.76
C VAL A 255 8.66 10.37 -10.67
N ASP A 256 9.34 11.30 -11.31
CA ASP A 256 10.77 11.53 -11.07
C ASP A 256 10.94 11.97 -9.60
N PRO A 257 11.62 11.19 -8.75
CA PRO A 257 11.72 11.46 -7.31
C PRO A 257 12.43 12.77 -6.98
N TYR A 258 13.17 13.36 -7.93
CA TYR A 258 13.88 14.63 -7.78
C TYR A 258 13.28 15.77 -8.59
N ALA A 259 12.09 15.58 -9.18
CA ALA A 259 11.31 16.66 -9.74
C ALA A 259 11.05 17.74 -8.68
N ARG A 260 10.77 18.97 -9.13
CA ARG A 260 10.53 20.11 -8.24
C ARG A 260 9.31 20.86 -8.69
N ASN A 261 8.31 20.92 -7.81
CA ASN A 261 7.08 21.69 -7.98
C ASN A 261 6.36 21.36 -9.30
N VAL A 262 6.32 20.08 -9.70
CA VAL A 262 5.59 19.68 -10.90
C VAL A 262 4.12 19.42 -10.57
N THR A 263 3.20 19.90 -11.40
CA THR A 263 1.81 19.44 -11.36
C THR A 263 1.68 18.30 -12.35
N CYS A 264 1.24 17.14 -11.87
CA CYS A 264 1.00 15.98 -12.71
C CYS A 264 -0.16 16.27 -13.68
N ASP A 265 -0.05 15.76 -14.91
CA ASP A 265 -1.08 15.86 -15.93
C ASP A 265 -1.49 14.44 -16.35
N PRO A 266 -2.78 14.06 -16.19
CA PRO A 266 -3.23 12.72 -16.55
C PRO A 266 -3.16 12.44 -18.06
N SER A 267 -3.06 13.47 -18.90
CA SER A 267 -2.88 13.34 -20.35
C SER A 267 -1.41 13.23 -20.78
N ALA A 268 -0.46 13.46 -19.87
CA ALA A 268 0.96 13.40 -20.18
C ALA A 268 1.41 11.97 -20.46
N THR A 269 2.03 11.77 -21.63
CA THR A 269 2.60 10.49 -22.07
C THR A 269 4.11 10.40 -21.83
N SER A 270 4.74 11.49 -21.41
CA SER A 270 6.16 11.57 -21.04
C SER A 270 6.39 12.73 -20.08
N GLY A 271 7.55 12.73 -19.41
CA GLY A 271 7.95 13.80 -18.49
C GLY A 271 8.16 13.33 -17.06
N PRO A 272 8.26 14.26 -16.10
CA PRO A 272 8.60 13.97 -14.71
C PRO A 272 7.43 13.40 -13.90
N CYS A 273 6.20 13.44 -14.41
CA CYS A 273 5.04 12.81 -13.79
C CYS A 273 4.04 12.35 -14.86
N THR A 274 3.73 11.07 -14.91
CA THR A 274 2.77 10.46 -15.86
C THR A 274 1.94 9.40 -15.15
N VAL A 275 0.73 9.13 -15.64
CA VAL A 275 -0.05 7.97 -15.16
C VAL A 275 0.69 6.69 -15.58
N PHE A 276 0.93 5.79 -14.63
CA PHE A 276 1.48 4.47 -14.89
C PHE A 276 0.39 3.45 -15.15
N MET A 277 -0.65 3.47 -14.31
CA MET A 277 -1.76 2.53 -14.37
C MET A 277 -2.98 3.11 -13.66
N ASP A 278 -4.17 2.71 -14.09
CA ASP A 278 -5.46 3.11 -13.52
C ASP A 278 -6.35 1.87 -13.30
N GLY A 279 -7.60 2.08 -12.92
CA GLY A 279 -8.57 0.99 -12.72
C GLY A 279 -8.56 0.37 -11.32
N PHE A 280 -7.78 0.91 -10.39
CA PHE A 280 -7.77 0.45 -9.00
C PHE A 280 -8.85 1.15 -8.15
N THR A 281 -9.08 0.63 -6.95
CA THR A 281 -9.95 1.24 -5.96
C THR A 281 -9.20 1.41 -4.65
N ALA A 282 -9.26 2.61 -4.06
CA ALA A 282 -8.84 2.90 -2.69
C ALA A 282 -7.45 2.32 -2.34
N ILE A 283 -6.43 2.70 -3.10
CA ILE A 283 -5.06 2.26 -2.85
C ILE A 283 -4.60 2.84 -1.50
N THR A 284 -3.94 2.03 -0.68
CA THR A 284 -3.32 2.48 0.58
C THR A 284 -1.86 2.06 0.74
N GLY A 285 -1.39 1.14 -0.12
CA GLY A 285 -0.03 0.64 -0.12
C GLY A 285 0.36 0.07 -1.47
N LEU A 286 1.65 0.16 -1.79
CA LEU A 286 2.23 -0.52 -2.95
C LEU A 286 3.72 -0.74 -2.74
N ASP A 287 4.27 -1.81 -3.30
CA ASP A 287 5.71 -2.09 -3.27
C ASP A 287 6.12 -3.00 -4.46
N PHE A 288 7.41 -2.99 -4.79
CA PHE A 288 7.98 -3.81 -5.86
C PHE A 288 8.67 -5.06 -5.32
N GLY A 289 8.38 -6.19 -5.95
CA GLY A 289 9.09 -7.44 -5.70
C GLY A 289 10.46 -7.50 -6.37
N PRO A 290 11.32 -8.44 -5.96
CA PRO A 290 12.65 -8.63 -6.54
C PRO A 290 12.61 -9.08 -8.02
N ASP A 291 11.46 -9.57 -8.49
CA ASP A 291 11.20 -9.93 -9.89
C ASP A 291 10.71 -8.74 -10.75
N GLY A 292 10.54 -7.55 -10.14
CA GLY A 292 10.01 -6.36 -10.78
C GLY A 292 8.48 -6.31 -10.84
N SER A 293 7.77 -7.30 -10.28
CA SER A 293 6.32 -7.25 -10.15
C SER A 293 5.90 -6.15 -9.16
N LEU A 294 4.82 -5.43 -9.46
CA LEU A 294 4.24 -4.45 -8.56
C LEU A 294 3.12 -5.10 -7.74
N TYR A 295 3.12 -4.86 -6.44
CA TYR A 295 2.07 -5.29 -5.51
C TYR A 295 1.30 -4.07 -5.04
N VAL A 296 -0.04 -4.11 -5.09
CA VAL A 296 -0.91 -2.97 -4.77
C VAL A 296 -1.99 -3.40 -3.79
N VAL A 297 -2.10 -2.69 -2.67
CA VAL A 297 -3.13 -2.92 -1.65
C VAL A 297 -4.30 -1.99 -1.88
N SER A 298 -5.49 -2.57 -1.97
CA SER A 298 -6.77 -1.87 -1.86
C SER A 298 -7.36 -2.13 -0.48
N ILE A 299 -7.55 -1.07 0.33
CA ILE A 299 -8.13 -1.22 1.67
C ILE A 299 -9.56 -1.78 1.61
N VAL A 300 -10.34 -1.33 0.62
CA VAL A 300 -11.68 -1.84 0.31
C VAL A 300 -11.89 -1.90 -1.21
N LYS A 301 -11.85 -3.11 -1.77
CA LYS A 301 -11.81 -3.27 -3.23
C LYS A 301 -13.14 -2.97 -3.93
N ASN A 302 -14.25 -3.07 -3.21
CA ASN A 302 -15.60 -2.84 -3.74
C ASN A 302 -16.08 -1.38 -3.59
N GLY A 303 -15.24 -0.49 -3.04
CA GLY A 303 -15.55 0.93 -2.88
C GLY A 303 -15.69 1.38 -1.44
N VAL A 304 -15.27 2.62 -1.15
CA VAL A 304 -15.20 3.18 0.21
C VAL A 304 -16.58 3.34 0.84
N PHE A 305 -17.62 3.65 0.05
CA PHE A 305 -18.99 3.77 0.56
C PHE A 305 -19.55 2.48 1.15
N GLY A 306 -19.16 1.32 0.64
CA GLY A 306 -19.56 0.04 1.22
C GLY A 306 -19.08 -0.11 2.67
N PHE A 307 -17.96 0.54 3.00
CA PHE A 307 -17.40 0.59 4.34
C PHE A 307 -18.01 1.73 5.18
N ILE A 308 -17.85 2.99 4.74
CA ILE A 308 -18.22 4.18 5.55
C ILE A 308 -19.72 4.51 5.52
N GLY A 309 -20.45 4.04 4.51
CA GLY A 309 -21.88 4.30 4.31
C GLY A 309 -22.82 3.35 5.06
N GLY A 310 -22.29 2.59 6.03
CA GLY A 310 -23.08 1.65 6.85
C GLY A 310 -23.25 0.24 6.26
N GLY A 311 -22.64 -0.06 5.11
CA GLY A 311 -22.66 -1.38 4.49
C GLY A 311 -21.76 -2.41 5.19
N GLY A 312 -20.74 -1.94 5.94
CA GLY A 312 -19.83 -2.79 6.68
C GLY A 312 -18.89 -3.65 5.81
N ASP A 313 -18.75 -3.35 4.51
CA ASP A 313 -17.82 -4.07 3.66
C ASP A 313 -16.38 -3.74 4.09
N THR A 314 -15.64 -4.78 4.44
CA THR A 314 -14.25 -4.70 4.90
C THR A 314 -13.31 -5.47 3.98
N THR A 315 -13.81 -5.93 2.83
CA THR A 315 -13.09 -6.79 1.89
C THR A 315 -11.99 -6.01 1.19
N GLY A 316 -10.75 -6.29 1.56
CA GLY A 316 -9.58 -5.75 0.90
C GLY A 316 -9.12 -6.60 -0.28
N ALA A 317 -8.10 -6.12 -0.98
CA ALA A 317 -7.38 -6.88 -2.00
C ALA A 317 -5.87 -6.60 -1.96
N LEU A 318 -5.11 -7.61 -2.37
CA LEU A 318 -3.72 -7.48 -2.78
C LEU A 318 -3.65 -7.85 -4.26
N TRP A 319 -3.28 -6.90 -5.11
CA TRP A 319 -3.11 -7.10 -6.54
C TRP A 319 -1.63 -7.30 -6.85
N LYS A 320 -1.31 -8.30 -7.68
CA LYS A 320 -0.01 -8.42 -8.33
C LYS A 320 -0.14 -7.98 -9.78
N VAL A 321 0.71 -7.05 -10.19
CA VAL A 321 0.86 -6.62 -11.58
C VAL A 321 2.18 -7.16 -12.10
N SER A 322 2.10 -8.07 -13.06
CA SER A 322 3.26 -8.70 -13.69
C SER A 322 2.96 -9.03 -15.14
N GLY A 323 3.91 -8.74 -16.04
CA GLY A 323 3.75 -9.02 -17.47
C GLY A 323 2.50 -8.38 -18.12
N GLY A 324 2.10 -7.19 -17.63
CA GLY A 324 0.89 -6.50 -18.10
C GLY A 324 -0.44 -7.11 -17.63
N THR A 325 -0.39 -8.07 -16.71
CA THR A 325 -1.58 -8.72 -16.12
C THR A 325 -1.71 -8.32 -14.66
N THR A 326 -2.94 -7.98 -14.24
CA THR A 326 -3.29 -7.71 -12.85
C THR A 326 -4.06 -8.91 -12.28
N THR A 327 -3.55 -9.52 -11.21
CA THR A 327 -4.14 -10.70 -10.55
C THR A 327 -4.39 -10.44 -9.08
N GLU A 328 -5.57 -10.78 -8.56
CA GLU A 328 -5.83 -10.75 -7.11
C GLU A 328 -5.13 -11.93 -6.44
N LEU A 329 -4.27 -11.64 -5.47
CA LEU A 329 -3.69 -12.64 -4.58
C LEU A 329 -4.60 -12.84 -3.38
N VAL A 330 -4.66 -14.09 -2.90
CA VAL A 330 -5.36 -14.50 -1.67
C VAL A 330 -6.80 -13.94 -1.55
N PRO A 331 -7.64 -14.08 -2.59
CA PRO A 331 -8.97 -13.46 -2.62
C PRO A 331 -9.80 -13.87 -1.41
N GLY A 332 -10.43 -12.89 -0.76
CA GLY A 332 -11.27 -13.07 0.43
C GLY A 332 -10.52 -13.30 1.74
N GLN A 333 -9.18 -13.21 1.76
CA GLN A 333 -8.39 -13.40 2.99
C GLN A 333 -7.96 -12.09 3.66
N LEU A 334 -8.18 -10.94 3.01
CA LEU A 334 -7.78 -9.62 3.52
C LEU A 334 -8.99 -8.81 4.00
N THR A 335 -8.84 -8.18 5.15
CA THR A 335 -9.85 -7.37 5.83
C THR A 335 -9.23 -6.02 6.18
N LEU A 336 -9.60 -4.96 5.47
CA LEU A 336 -9.02 -3.61 5.62
C LEU A 336 -7.48 -3.64 5.66
N PRO A 337 -6.81 -4.22 4.64
CA PRO A 337 -5.36 -4.21 4.56
C PRO A 337 -4.84 -2.77 4.43
N GLY A 338 -3.70 -2.50 5.06
CA GLY A 338 -3.13 -1.16 5.18
C GLY A 338 -2.08 -0.90 4.12
N ASP A 339 -1.04 -1.72 4.11
CA ASP A 339 0.15 -1.55 3.30
C ASP A 339 0.82 -2.89 2.98
N VAL A 340 1.75 -2.90 2.03
CA VAL A 340 2.50 -4.09 1.61
C VAL A 340 4.00 -3.80 1.56
N ALA A 341 4.81 -4.77 1.95
CA ALA A 341 6.26 -4.73 1.74
C ALA A 341 6.79 -6.10 1.32
N ILE A 342 7.74 -6.11 0.37
CA ILE A 342 8.27 -7.33 -0.22
C ILE A 342 9.69 -7.59 0.28
N ALA A 343 9.91 -8.77 0.84
CA ALA A 343 11.24 -9.22 1.21
C ALA A 343 12.08 -9.63 -0.01
N ARG A 344 13.40 -9.63 0.16
CA ARG A 344 14.35 -10.06 -0.89
C ARG A 344 14.17 -11.51 -1.33
N ASP A 345 13.64 -12.36 -0.45
CA ASP A 345 13.32 -13.76 -0.76
C ASP A 345 11.97 -13.93 -1.47
N GLY A 346 11.27 -12.83 -1.78
CA GLY A 346 9.95 -12.81 -2.40
C GLY A 346 8.80 -13.00 -1.42
N THR A 347 9.04 -13.11 -0.10
CA THR A 347 7.96 -13.15 0.89
C THR A 347 7.25 -11.79 0.92
N ILE A 348 5.93 -11.81 0.74
CA ILE A 348 5.08 -10.62 0.73
C ILE A 348 4.51 -10.44 2.14
N TYR A 349 4.67 -9.26 2.74
CA TYR A 349 4.06 -8.93 4.03
C TYR A 349 2.99 -7.85 3.85
N VAL A 350 1.81 -8.08 4.42
CA VAL A 350 0.67 -7.16 4.34
C VAL A 350 0.20 -6.85 5.76
N THR A 351 0.09 -5.57 6.12
CA THR A 351 -0.67 -5.19 7.32
C THR A 351 -2.15 -5.39 7.05
N ASN A 352 -2.84 -6.07 7.95
CA ASN A 352 -4.23 -6.42 7.83
C ASN A 352 -4.99 -6.00 9.09
N LYS A 353 -6.31 -5.80 8.96
CA LYS A 353 -7.16 -5.29 10.04
C LYS A 353 -6.64 -3.96 10.57
N SER A 354 -6.27 -3.08 9.64
CA SER A 354 -5.44 -1.90 9.86
C SER A 354 -6.12 -0.79 10.65
N VAL A 355 -7.42 -0.90 10.87
CA VAL A 355 -8.23 0.05 11.66
C VAL A 355 -8.74 -0.57 12.98
N PHE A 356 -8.20 -1.72 13.39
CA PHE A 356 -8.58 -2.38 14.63
C PHE A 356 -7.53 -2.17 15.72
N VAL A 357 -8.00 -1.75 16.90
CA VAL A 357 -7.21 -1.70 18.13
C VAL A 357 -7.09 -3.11 18.71
N GLY A 358 -5.86 -3.60 18.91
CA GLY A 358 -5.55 -4.91 19.47
C GLY A 358 -5.91 -6.12 18.59
N GLY A 359 -6.60 -5.89 17.46
CA GLY A 359 -7.00 -6.93 16.51
C GLY A 359 -6.19 -6.95 15.21
N GLY A 360 -5.28 -6.00 15.02
CA GLY A 360 -4.44 -5.87 13.84
C GLY A 360 -3.43 -7.01 13.71
N GLU A 361 -3.06 -7.33 12.48
CA GLU A 361 -2.12 -8.42 12.17
C GLU A 361 -1.21 -8.10 10.98
N VAL A 362 -0.13 -8.86 10.84
CA VAL A 362 0.65 -8.92 9.60
C VAL A 362 0.47 -10.31 9.01
N ILE A 363 -0.04 -10.35 7.78
CA ILE A 363 -0.13 -11.57 6.98
C ILE A 363 1.14 -11.66 6.14
N ALA A 364 1.73 -12.85 6.08
CA ALA A 364 2.83 -13.17 5.19
C ALA A 364 2.36 -14.18 4.14
N ILE A 365 2.79 -13.97 2.90
CA ILE A 365 2.38 -14.73 1.73
C ILE A 365 3.63 -15.16 0.97
N ARG A 366 3.66 -16.43 0.55
CA ARG A 366 4.66 -16.98 -0.36
C ARG A 366 3.94 -17.66 -1.52
N GLU A 367 4.18 -17.16 -2.72
CA GLU A 367 3.64 -17.72 -3.97
C GLU A 367 4.13 -19.14 -4.26
#